data_AF-A0AA37Q1Z8-F1
#
_entry.id   AF-A0AA37Q1Z8-F1
#
_cell.length_a   1.000
_cell.length_b   1.000
_cell.length_c   1.000
_cell.angle_alpha   90.00
_cell.angle_beta   90.00
_cell.angle_gamma   90.00
#
_symmetry.space_group_name_H-M   'P 1'
#
loop_
_entity.id
_entity.type
_entity.pdbx_description
1 polymer ?
#
loop_
_entity_poly.entity_id
_entity_poly.type
_entity_poly.pdbx_seq_one_letter_code
_entity_poly.pdbx_strand_id
1 'polypeptide(L)' 'MNHPMTPDEEYEFYARPENQEPQGPGRRRLTATVPVRFPPELLEEVRAAAAADDRSISSWIRRAVEHELRHPA' A
#
# COMPACT_ATOMS: atom_id res chain seq x y z
N MET A 1 -21.06 24.18 3.87
CA MET A 1 -21.41 22.88 3.24
C MET A 1 -20.62 22.81 1.94
N ASN A 2 -19.70 21.86 1.78
CA ASN A 2 -19.06 21.63 0.49
C ASN A 2 -20.05 20.87 -0.39
N HIS A 3 -20.45 21.47 -1.51
CA HIS A 3 -21.21 20.77 -2.54
C HIS A 3 -20.24 19.78 -3.20
N PRO A 4 -20.58 18.47 -3.28
CA PRO A 4 -19.76 17.53 -4.03
C PRO A 4 -19.79 17.91 -5.51
N MET A 5 -18.62 18.10 -6.10
CA MET A 5 -18.49 18.36 -7.54
C MET A 5 -18.71 17.06 -8.33
N THR A 6 -19.24 17.21 -9.54
CA THR A 6 -19.23 16.14 -10.54
C THR A 6 -17.81 15.95 -11.12
N PRO A 7 -17.49 14.80 -11.74
CA PRO A 7 -16.16 14.58 -12.32
C PRO A 7 -15.70 15.63 -13.33
N ASP A 8 -16.61 16.16 -14.15
CA ASP A 8 -16.30 17.21 -15.13
C ASP A 8 -16.02 18.56 -14.43
N GLU A 9 -16.76 18.87 -13.37
CA GLU A 9 -16.51 20.06 -12.55
C GLU A 9 -15.19 19.96 -11.79
N GLU A 10 -14.82 18.77 -11.30
CA GLU A 10 -13.50 18.54 -10.70
C GLU A 10 -12.38 18.72 -11.74
N TYR A 11 -12.57 18.22 -12.95
CA TYR A 11 -11.60 18.39 -14.04
C TYR A 11 -11.37 19.88 -14.36
N GLU A 12 -12.43 20.64 -14.56
CA GLU A 12 -12.37 22.08 -14.81
C GLU A 12 -11.81 22.87 -13.61
N PHE A 13 -12.11 22.43 -12.40
CA PHE A 13 -11.58 23.03 -11.17
C PHE A 13 -10.06 22.86 -11.10
N TYR A 14 -9.54 21.65 -11.35
CA TYR A 14 -8.10 21.38 -11.30
C TYR A 14 -7.33 21.78 -12.57
N ALA A 15 -8.01 22.14 -13.66
CA ALA A 15 -7.38 22.72 -14.85
C ALA A 15 -6.72 24.09 -14.56
N ARG A 16 -7.15 24.77 -13.51
CA ARG A 16 -6.59 26.05 -13.05
C ARG A 16 -5.33 25.83 -12.22
N PRO A 17 -4.17 26.42 -12.56
CA PRO A 17 -2.92 26.22 -11.82
C PRO A 17 -3.02 26.53 -10.32
N GLU A 18 -3.85 27.51 -9.95
CA GLU A 18 -4.03 27.94 -8.56
C GLU A 18 -4.69 26.86 -7.68
N ASN A 19 -5.43 25.95 -8.30
CA ASN A 19 -6.11 24.85 -7.62
C ASN A 19 -5.24 23.57 -7.56
N GLN A 20 -4.01 23.61 -8.11
CA GLN A 20 -3.08 22.49 -8.08
C GLN A 20 -2.12 22.54 -6.87
N GLU A 21 -2.29 23.51 -5.98
CA GLU A 21 -1.53 23.55 -4.73
C GLU A 21 -2.00 22.45 -3.78
N PRO A 22 -1.09 21.57 -3.31
CA PRO A 22 -1.43 20.57 -2.31
C PRO A 22 -2.03 21.22 -1.07
N GLN A 23 -3.18 20.71 -0.63
CA GLN A 23 -3.79 21.16 0.62
C GLN A 23 -2.98 20.63 1.82
N GLY A 24 -1.95 21.39 2.19
CA GLY A 24 -1.11 21.15 3.36
C GLY A 24 0.17 20.36 3.08
N PRO A 25 0.97 20.12 4.13
CA PRO A 25 2.24 19.42 4.00
C PRO A 25 2.01 17.97 3.54
N GLY A 26 2.82 17.51 2.59
CA GLY A 26 2.77 16.12 2.12
C GLY A 26 2.88 15.15 3.30
N ARG A 27 1.90 14.24 3.43
CA ARG A 27 1.98 13.17 4.43
C ARG A 27 3.12 12.23 4.06
N ARG A 28 4.14 12.13 4.93
CA ARG A 28 5.14 11.06 4.84
C ARG A 28 4.43 9.72 5.08
N ARG A 29 4.67 8.72 4.21
CA ARG A 29 4.20 7.34 4.43
C ARG A 29 4.72 6.84 5.79
N LEU A 30 3.83 6.24 6.58
CA LEU A 30 3.97 6.08 8.04
C LEU A 30 4.97 5.03 8.56
N THR A 31 5.76 4.35 7.73
CA THR A 31 6.82 3.45 8.22
C THR A 31 7.93 3.31 7.20
N ALA A 32 9.18 3.35 7.65
CA ALA A 32 10.33 2.95 6.83
C ALA A 32 10.16 1.47 6.43
N THR A 33 10.26 1.17 5.13
CA THR A 33 10.28 -0.21 4.66
C THR A 33 11.60 -0.86 5.09
N VAL A 34 11.53 -1.96 5.84
CA VAL A 34 12.71 -2.78 6.13
C VAL A 34 12.93 -3.72 4.95
N PRO A 35 14.03 -3.59 4.18
CA PRO A 35 14.28 -4.48 3.05
C PRO A 35 14.68 -5.87 3.57
N VAL A 36 13.87 -6.87 3.24
CA VAL A 36 14.22 -8.29 3.44
C VAL A 36 14.59 -8.88 2.09
N ARG A 37 15.78 -9.49 2.00
CA ARG A 37 16.25 -10.14 0.79
C ARG A 37 15.91 -11.62 0.86
N PHE A 38 15.14 -12.09 -0.11
CA PHE A 38 14.93 -13.51 -0.34
C PHE A 38 15.73 -13.93 -1.57
N PRO A 39 16.26 -15.17 -1.58
CA PRO A 39 16.65 -15.82 -2.81
C PRO A 39 15.47 -15.82 -3.82
N PRO A 40 15.73 -15.71 -5.14
CA PRO A 40 14.67 -15.64 -6.15
C PRO A 40 13.66 -16.79 -6.05
N GLU A 41 14.14 -18.01 -5.83
CA GLU A 41 13.31 -19.21 -5.69
C GLU A 41 12.33 -19.10 -4.54
N LEU A 42 12.80 -18.64 -3.38
CA LEU A 42 11.96 -18.43 -2.20
C LEU A 42 10.95 -17.31 -2.42
N LEU A 43 11.34 -16.25 -3.15
CA LEU A 43 10.41 -15.16 -3.46
C LEU A 43 9.25 -15.64 -4.33
N GLU A 44 9.50 -16.54 -5.28
CA GLU A 44 8.44 -17.12 -6.12
C GLU A 44 7.52 -18.07 -5.33
N GLU A 45 8.06 -18.86 -4.40
CA GLU A 45 7.25 -19.67 -3.49
C GLU A 45 6.35 -18.79 -2.62
N VAL A 46 6.89 -17.69 -2.07
CA VAL A 46 6.11 -16.72 -1.28
C VAL A 46 5.03 -16.05 -2.12
N ARG A 47 5.30 -15.74 -3.40
CA ARG A 47 4.27 -15.21 -4.32
C ARG A 47 3.14 -16.21 -4.52
N ALA A 48 3.47 -17.47 -4.78
CA ALA A 48 2.47 -18.52 -5.00
C ALA A 48 1.59 -18.72 -3.77
N ALA A 49 2.20 -18.76 -2.58
CA ALA A 49 1.47 -18.90 -1.32
C ALA A 49 0.57 -17.69 -1.01
N ALA A 50 1.05 -16.47 -1.27
CA ALA A 50 0.24 -15.26 -1.09
C ALA A 50 -0.95 -15.21 -2.05
N ALA A 51 -0.75 -15.63 -3.31
CA ALA A 51 -1.82 -15.69 -4.32
C ALA A 51 -2.87 -16.76 -3.96
N ALA A 52 -2.46 -17.93 -3.46
CA ALA A 52 -3.37 -18.98 -3.01
C ALA A 52 -4.27 -18.52 -1.84
N ASP A 53 -3.77 -17.60 -1.02
CA ASP A 53 -4.48 -17.01 0.13
C ASP A 53 -5.30 -15.74 -0.21
N ASP A 54 -5.33 -15.30 -1.48
CA ASP A 54 -5.91 -14.02 -1.93
C ASP A 54 -5.36 -12.81 -1.14
N ARG A 55 -4.04 -12.78 -0.94
CA ARG A 55 -3.34 -11.76 -0.15
C ARG A 55 -2.19 -11.13 -0.91
N SER A 56 -1.85 -9.90 -0.51
CA SER A 56 -0.57 -9.31 -0.90
C SER A 56 0.59 -10.02 -0.21
N ILE A 57 1.75 -10.07 -0.88
CA ILE A 57 2.99 -10.64 -0.34
C ILE A 57 3.32 -10.09 1.06
N SER A 58 3.21 -8.77 1.25
CA SER A 58 3.51 -8.15 2.54
C SER A 58 2.51 -8.55 3.64
N SER A 59 1.23 -8.70 3.31
CA SER A 59 0.22 -9.18 4.28
C SER A 59 0.48 -10.64 4.64
N TRP A 60 0.81 -11.47 3.65
CA TRP A 60 1.11 -12.88 3.84
C TRP A 60 2.35 -13.10 4.71
N ILE A 61 3.48 -12.43 4.40
CA ILE A 61 4.71 -12.50 5.20
C ILE A 61 4.46 -12.06 6.65
N ARG A 62 3.75 -10.93 6.86
CA ARG A 62 3.45 -10.45 8.22
C ARG A 62 2.67 -11.50 9.01
N ARG A 63 1.66 -12.10 8.40
CA ARG A 63 0.86 -13.16 9.03
C ARG A 63 1.69 -14.41 9.33
N ALA A 64 2.58 -14.81 8.43
CA ALA A 64 3.47 -15.95 8.64
C ALA A 64 4.42 -15.72 9.82
N VAL A 65 5.03 -14.54 9.92
CA VAL A 65 5.90 -14.16 11.05
C VAL A 65 5.11 -14.12 12.36
N GLU A 66 3.91 -13.52 12.37
CA GLU A 66 3.05 -13.52 13.57
C GLU A 66 2.60 -14.93 13.98
N HIS A 67 2.42 -15.85 13.04
CA HIS A 67 2.09 -17.25 13.32
C HIS A 67 3.27 -17.94 14.02
N GLU A 68 4.47 -17.83 13.45
CA GLU A 68 5.70 -18.43 13.99
C GLU A 68 6.01 -17.92 15.40
N LEU A 69 5.86 -16.61 15.63
CA LEU A 69 6.09 -16.02 16.95
C LEU A 69 5.05 -16.46 18.01
N ARG A 70 3.83 -16.82 17.61
CA ARG A 70 2.79 -17.32 18.53
C ARG A 70 2.90 -18.81 18.81
N HIS A 71 3.42 -19.57 17.86
CA HIS A 71 3.56 -21.02 17.96
C HIS A 71 5.02 -21.41 17.64
N PRO A 72 5.98 -21.02 18.50
CA PRO A 72 7.36 -21.42 18.32
C PRO A 72 7.47 -22.95 18.39
N ALA A 73 8.27 -23.52 17.48
CA ALA A 73 8.50 -24.96 17.34
C ALA A 73 9.02 -25.64 18.63
#